data_AF-A0A932YIG6-F1
#
_entry.id   AF-A0A932YIG6-F1
#
_cell.length_a   1.000
_cell.length_b   1.000
_cell.length_c   1.000
_cell.angle_alpha   90.00
_cell.angle_beta   90.00
_cell.angle_gamma   90.00
#
_symmetry.space_group_name_H-M   'P 1'
#
loop_
_entity.id
_entity.type
_entity.pdbx_description
1 polymer ?
#
loop_
_entity_poly.entity_id
_entity_poly.type
_entity_poly.pdbx_seq_one_letter_code
_entity_poly.pdbx_strand_id
1 'polypeptide(L)'
;MQKMKRRDLGFFVAGFVDGESSFSVSLKRVPSGKYAKGWYWALDPAFQVYQHEEHVDILNILKDHVFMTGRIHRKTSPYSVYTYSIENQKTLLERIVPFFERYELATKTDAFQKFKKVLQKMKDKEHLTQKGFLEILDIAFSMNAQGKQRKFKKEFVLETLSEQFASEESSETTRRAPSQTEKI
;
A
#
# COMPACT_ATOMS: atom_id res chain seq x y z
N MET A 1 4.97 32.44 11.27
CA MET A 1 5.41 31.79 10.00
C MET A 1 5.08 32.70 8.83
N GLN A 2 6.08 33.14 8.06
CA GLN A 2 5.82 33.69 6.73
C GLN A 2 5.02 32.66 5.91
N LYS A 3 3.92 33.07 5.30
CA LYS A 3 3.09 32.18 4.47
C LYS A 3 3.83 31.89 3.17
N MET A 4 4.52 30.75 3.12
CA MET A 4 5.08 30.21 1.87
C MET A 4 3.95 30.06 0.85
N LYS A 5 4.18 30.42 -0.42
CA LYS A 5 3.17 30.24 -1.47
C LYS A 5 2.87 28.75 -1.63
N ARG A 6 1.63 28.40 -1.97
CA ARG A 6 1.17 27.01 -2.09
C ARG A 6 2.01 26.16 -3.06
N ARG A 7 2.51 26.77 -4.15
CA ARG A 7 3.37 26.11 -5.13
C ARG A 7 4.75 25.78 -4.53
N ASP A 8 5.37 26.74 -3.86
CA ASP A 8 6.69 26.60 -3.27
C ASP A 8 6.65 25.55 -2.13
N LEU A 9 5.58 25.57 -1.33
CA LEU A 9 5.33 24.54 -0.32
C LEU A 9 5.22 23.14 -0.93
N GLY A 10 4.61 23.02 -2.11
CA GLY A 10 4.51 21.75 -2.84
C GLY A 10 5.87 21.16 -3.19
N PHE A 11 6.76 21.95 -3.81
CA PHE A 11 8.11 21.51 -4.14
C PHE A 11 8.96 21.23 -2.90
N PHE A 12 8.86 22.06 -1.86
CA PHE A 12 9.54 21.81 -0.60
C PHE A 12 9.11 20.47 0.02
N VAL A 13 7.81 20.19 0.08
CA VAL A 13 7.30 18.92 0.59
C VAL A 13 7.75 17.75 -0.28
N ALA A 14 7.71 17.88 -1.60
CA ALA A 14 8.19 16.83 -2.50
C ALA A 14 9.66 16.49 -2.22
N GLY A 15 10.53 17.49 -2.13
CA GLY A 15 11.95 17.28 -1.78
C GLY A 15 12.16 16.68 -0.40
N PHE A 16 11.42 17.14 0.62
CA PHE A 16 11.50 16.59 1.97
C PHE A 16 11.07 15.12 2.02
N VAL A 17 9.94 14.79 1.37
CA VAL A 17 9.43 13.42 1.26
C VAL A 17 10.42 12.53 0.49
N ASP A 18 11.05 13.06 -0.54
CA ASP A 18 12.04 12.31 -1.32
C ASP A 18 13.20 11.81 -0.45
N GLY A 19 13.61 12.59 0.56
CA GLY A 19 14.55 12.15 1.60
C GLY A 19 13.91 11.24 2.67
N GLU A 20 12.91 11.76 3.39
CA GLU A 20 12.49 11.23 4.72
C GLU A 20 11.27 10.29 4.69
N SER A 21 10.76 9.93 3.51
CA SER A 21 9.55 9.10 3.39
C SER A 21 9.77 7.64 2.98
N SER A 22 8.69 6.86 3.03
CA SER A 22 8.60 5.53 2.46
C SER A 22 7.24 5.32 1.79
N PHE A 23 7.25 4.84 0.55
CA PHE A 23 6.10 4.22 -0.11
C PHE A 23 6.23 2.71 0.04
N SER A 24 5.30 2.06 0.71
CA SER A 24 5.42 0.64 1.04
C SER A 24 4.12 -0.11 0.84
N VAL A 25 4.22 -1.41 0.55
CA VAL A 25 3.08 -2.32 0.50
C VAL A 25 3.43 -3.54 1.34
N SER A 26 2.96 -3.56 2.58
CA SER A 26 3.24 -4.64 3.52
C SER A 26 2.27 -5.80 3.34
N LEU A 27 2.62 -6.95 3.90
CA LEU A 27 1.71 -8.09 4.03
C LEU A 27 1.32 -8.27 5.49
N LYS A 28 0.02 -8.42 5.72
CA LYS A 28 -0.54 -8.70 7.04
C LYS A 28 -1.34 -10.00 6.98
N ARG A 29 -1.30 -10.77 8.06
CA ARG A 29 -2.28 -11.83 8.29
C ARG A 29 -3.46 -11.21 9.01
N VAL A 30 -4.64 -11.28 8.40
CA VAL A 30 -5.87 -10.76 8.98
C VAL A 30 -6.68 -11.94 9.51
N PRO A 31 -6.98 -12.01 10.83
CA PRO A 31 -7.79 -13.07 11.40
C PRO A 31 -9.17 -13.15 10.74
N SER A 32 -9.60 -14.36 10.40
CA SER A 32 -10.90 -14.64 9.81
C SER A 32 -11.21 -16.13 9.93
N GLY A 33 -12.32 -16.46 10.58
CA GLY A 33 -12.81 -17.85 10.68
C GLY A 33 -13.32 -18.44 9.37
N LYS A 34 -13.37 -17.66 8.28
CA LYS A 34 -13.77 -18.16 6.95
C LYS A 34 -12.70 -19.02 6.27
N TYR A 35 -11.45 -18.91 6.71
CA TYR A 35 -10.32 -19.60 6.12
C TYR A 35 -9.82 -20.69 7.06
N ALA A 36 -9.38 -21.84 6.52
CA ALA A 36 -8.95 -22.99 7.32
C ALA A 36 -7.85 -22.66 8.34
N LYS A 37 -6.93 -21.75 7.99
CA LYS A 37 -5.86 -21.28 8.89
C LYS A 37 -6.31 -20.26 9.94
N GLY A 38 -7.57 -19.84 9.91
CA GLY A 38 -8.11 -18.78 10.77
C GLY A 38 -7.66 -17.37 10.40
N TRP A 39 -7.02 -17.19 9.24
CA TRP A 39 -6.57 -15.88 8.73
C TRP A 39 -6.41 -15.91 7.20
N TYR A 40 -6.33 -14.72 6.58
CA TYR A 40 -5.97 -14.53 5.17
C TYR A 40 -4.87 -13.46 5.02
N TRP A 41 -4.18 -13.48 3.88
CA TRP A 41 -3.21 -12.46 3.51
C TRP A 41 -3.92 -11.20 2.99
N ALA A 42 -3.61 -10.08 3.61
CA ALA A 42 -3.99 -8.76 3.14
C ALA A 42 -2.75 -7.95 2.73
N LEU A 43 -2.86 -7.27 1.60
CA LEU A 43 -1.92 -6.26 1.15
C LEU A 43 -2.25 -4.94 1.84
N ASP A 44 -1.23 -4.29 2.39
CA ASP A 44 -1.37 -3.12 3.24
C ASP A 44 -0.47 -1.98 2.73
N PRO A 45 -0.98 -1.17 1.77
CA PRO A 45 -0.25 -0.04 1.25
C PRO A 45 -0.19 1.09 2.29
N ALA A 46 0.99 1.68 2.48
CA ALA A 46 1.20 2.78 3.40
C ALA A 46 2.17 3.81 2.81
N PHE A 47 1.82 5.08 2.95
CA PHE A 47 2.73 6.21 2.81
C PHE A 47 3.12 6.71 4.19
N GLN A 48 4.42 6.77 4.46
CA GLN A 48 4.96 7.16 5.76
C GLN A 48 6.06 8.20 5.62
N VAL A 49 6.12 9.15 6.55
CA VAL A 49 7.21 10.14 6.66
C VAL A 49 7.72 10.13 8.08
N TYR A 50 9.04 10.05 8.24
CA TYR A 50 9.68 9.95 9.55
C TYR A 50 10.35 11.27 9.90
N GLN A 51 10.37 11.62 11.18
CA GLN A 51 11.13 12.76 11.67
C GLN A 51 11.52 12.58 13.13
N HIS A 52 12.67 13.11 13.53
CA HIS A 52 13.06 13.21 14.94
C HIS A 52 12.05 14.03 15.74
N GLU A 53 11.87 13.71 17.03
CA GLU A 53 10.86 14.36 17.87
C GLU A 53 11.03 15.87 18.02
N GLU A 54 12.28 16.36 17.97
CA GLU A 54 12.60 17.79 18.03
C GLU A 54 12.11 18.59 16.81
N HIS A 55 11.74 17.92 15.72
CA HIS A 55 11.32 18.57 14.47
C HIS A 55 9.94 18.06 13.99
N VAL A 56 9.09 17.62 14.92
CA VAL A 56 7.76 17.07 14.61
C VAL A 56 6.84 18.05 13.86
N ASP A 57 7.12 19.36 13.94
CA ASP A 57 6.33 20.41 13.28
C ASP A 57 6.15 20.18 11.77
N ILE A 58 7.15 19.63 11.08
CA ILE A 58 7.00 19.31 9.65
C ILE A 58 5.91 18.25 9.42
N LEU A 59 5.80 17.26 10.32
CA LEU A 59 4.76 16.24 10.23
C LEU A 59 3.37 16.85 10.46
N ASN A 60 3.25 17.82 11.37
CA ASN A 60 2.02 18.58 11.58
C ASN A 60 1.65 19.39 10.32
N ILE A 61 2.62 20.02 9.65
CA ILE A 61 2.39 20.72 8.39
C ILE A 61 1.85 19.76 7.32
N LEU A 62 2.45 18.57 7.17
CA LEU A 62 1.97 17.56 6.23
C LEU A 62 0.51 17.17 6.53
N LYS A 63 0.20 16.90 7.79
CA LYS A 63 -1.13 16.49 8.24
C LYS A 63 -2.18 17.58 8.07
N ASP A 64 -1.90 18.79 8.53
CA ASP A 64 -2.91 19.83 8.75
C ASP A 64 -3.00 20.85 7.60
N HIS A 65 -1.95 20.98 6.78
CA HIS A 65 -1.88 22.00 5.74
C HIS A 65 -1.68 21.44 4.33
N VAL A 66 -1.03 20.27 4.18
CA VAL A 66 -0.70 19.71 2.86
C VAL A 66 -1.72 18.65 2.45
N PHE A 67 -1.79 17.55 3.20
CA PHE A 67 -2.63 16.40 2.87
C PHE A 67 -3.99 16.44 3.56
N MET A 68 -4.13 17.25 4.62
CA MET A 68 -5.37 17.44 5.39
C MET A 68 -5.95 16.12 5.94
N THR A 69 -5.07 15.17 6.25
CA THR A 69 -5.40 13.81 6.68
C THR A 69 -4.16 13.10 7.21
N GLY A 70 -4.31 11.85 7.65
CA GLY A 70 -3.22 11.02 8.19
C GLY A 70 -3.09 11.12 9.70
N ARG A 71 -2.18 10.30 10.24
CA ARG A 71 -1.97 10.14 11.68
C ARG A 71 -0.50 10.35 12.00
N ILE A 72 -0.23 10.95 13.15
CA ILE A 72 1.12 11.09 13.69
C ILE A 72 1.19 10.22 14.94
N HIS A 73 2.23 9.40 15.04
CA HIS A 73 2.47 8.52 16.17
C HIS A 73 3.96 8.44 16.47
N ARG A 74 4.30 8.33 17.75
CA ARG A 74 5.69 8.13 18.18
C ARG A 74 6.06 6.68 17.94
N LYS A 75 7.23 6.44 17.35
CA LYS A 75 7.80 5.10 17.27
C LYS A 75 8.08 4.60 18.68
N THR A 76 7.84 3.32 18.93
CA THR A 76 8.06 2.70 20.25
C THR A 76 9.49 2.93 20.74
N SER A 77 9.67 3.11 22.05
CA SER A 77 11.00 3.22 22.69
C SER A 77 11.96 2.12 22.20
N PRO A 78 13.27 2.39 22.01
CA PRO A 78 14.03 3.59 22.43
C PRO A 78 14.14 4.69 21.36
N TYR A 79 13.39 4.62 20.25
CA TYR A 79 13.55 5.58 19.16
C TYR A 79 12.92 6.95 19.49
N SER A 80 13.67 8.04 19.28
CA SER A 80 13.18 9.43 19.36
C SER A 80 12.62 9.91 18.01
N VAL A 81 11.81 9.08 17.37
CA VAL A 81 11.28 9.32 16.01
C VAL A 81 9.76 9.28 16.03
N TYR A 82 9.15 10.27 15.38
CA TYR A 82 7.73 10.27 15.03
C TYR A 82 7.53 9.83 13.59
N THR A 83 6.38 9.22 13.33
CA THR A 83 5.95 8.79 12.00
C THR A 83 4.61 9.41 11.69
N TYR A 84 4.53 10.12 10.57
CA TYR A 84 3.28 10.48 9.92
C TYR A 84 2.89 9.35 8.96
N SER A 85 1.65 8.84 9.02
CA SER A 85 1.18 7.78 8.12
C SER A 85 -0.19 8.06 7.50
N ILE A 86 -0.34 7.62 6.26
CA ILE A 86 -1.61 7.40 5.57
C ILE A 86 -1.63 5.96 5.06
N GLU A 87 -2.61 5.17 5.51
CA GLU A 87 -2.72 3.74 5.21
C GLU A 87 -4.04 3.38 4.51
N ASN A 88 -5.02 4.28 4.52
CA ASN A 88 -6.29 4.04 3.86
C ASN A 88 -6.13 4.15 2.34
N GLN A 89 -6.44 3.08 1.60
CA GLN A 89 -6.31 3.01 0.14
C GLN A 89 -7.03 4.17 -0.59
N LYS A 90 -8.26 4.50 -0.17
CA LYS A 90 -9.03 5.60 -0.77
C LYS A 90 -8.31 6.93 -0.57
N THR A 91 -7.88 7.22 0.66
CA THR A 91 -7.13 8.43 0.97
C THR A 91 -5.81 8.52 0.21
N LEU A 92 -5.09 7.39 0.06
CA LEU A 92 -3.85 7.33 -0.72
C LEU A 92 -4.08 7.71 -2.19
N LEU A 93 -5.14 7.17 -2.81
CA LEU A 93 -5.53 7.50 -4.19
C LEU A 93 -5.99 8.94 -4.35
N GLU A 94 -6.71 9.50 -3.37
CA GLU A 94 -7.29 10.85 -3.47
C GLU A 94 -6.33 11.97 -3.07
N ARG A 95 -5.33 11.68 -2.22
CA ARG A 95 -4.45 12.72 -1.64
C ARG A 95 -2.98 12.55 -2.02
N ILE A 96 -2.46 11.32 -1.97
CA ILE A 96 -1.03 11.07 -2.20
C ILE A 96 -0.73 11.01 -3.70
N VAL A 97 -1.50 10.22 -4.46
CA VAL A 97 -1.27 10.07 -5.91
C VAL A 97 -1.32 11.42 -6.65
N PRO A 98 -2.38 12.26 -6.49
CA PRO A 98 -2.45 13.51 -7.25
C PRO A 98 -1.42 14.55 -6.81
N PHE A 99 -0.91 14.46 -5.58
CA PHE A 99 0.14 15.35 -5.08
C PHE A 99 1.46 15.07 -5.80
N PHE A 100 1.89 13.80 -5.84
CA PHE A 100 3.18 13.42 -6.45
C PHE A 100 3.12 13.28 -7.98
N GLU A 101 1.93 13.27 -8.58
CA GLU A 101 1.76 13.54 -10.01
C GLU A 101 1.98 15.02 -10.36
N ARG A 102 1.71 15.94 -9.43
CA ARG A 102 1.90 17.38 -9.63
C ARG A 102 3.30 17.85 -9.22
N TYR A 103 3.82 17.31 -8.13
CA TYR A 103 5.13 17.64 -7.58
C TYR A 103 5.98 16.37 -7.59
N GLU A 104 6.74 16.21 -8.67
CA GLU A 104 7.52 15.02 -8.91
C GLU A 104 8.62 14.82 -7.86
N LEU A 105 8.87 13.55 -7.53
CA LEU A 105 10.01 13.12 -6.73
C LEU A 105 11.24 13.01 -7.63
N ALA A 106 12.45 13.17 -7.09
CA ALA A 106 13.68 13.00 -7.85
C ALA A 106 14.25 11.58 -7.70
N THR A 107 14.32 11.05 -6.48
CA THR A 107 14.98 9.77 -6.18
C THR A 107 14.01 8.61 -5.96
N LYS A 108 12.78 8.89 -5.52
CA LYS A 108 11.74 7.89 -5.20
C LYS A 108 10.69 7.69 -6.29
N THR A 109 10.93 8.17 -7.51
CA THR A 109 9.97 8.07 -8.62
C THR A 109 9.57 6.64 -8.94
N ASP A 110 10.53 5.70 -9.05
CA ASP A 110 10.22 4.28 -9.29
C ASP A 110 9.38 3.67 -8.16
N ALA A 111 9.73 3.97 -6.90
CA ALA A 111 8.98 3.50 -5.73
C ALA A 111 7.53 4.05 -5.74
N PHE A 112 7.36 5.33 -6.06
CA PHE A 112 6.04 5.95 -6.18
C PHE A 112 5.23 5.36 -7.34
N GLN A 113 5.82 5.14 -8.52
CA GLN A 113 5.11 4.55 -9.65
C GLN A 113 4.66 3.10 -9.37
N LYS A 114 5.52 2.28 -8.75
CA LYS A 114 5.15 0.94 -8.28
C LYS A 114 4.02 0.99 -7.25
N PHE A 115 4.11 1.89 -6.28
CA PHE A 115 3.09 2.10 -5.26
C PHE A 115 1.74 2.51 -5.88
N LYS A 116 1.75 3.49 -6.79
CA LYS A 116 0.57 3.92 -7.55
C LYS A 116 -0.04 2.76 -8.35
N LYS A 117 0.79 1.95 -9.02
CA LYS A 117 0.33 0.76 -9.76
C LYS A 117 -0.38 -0.25 -8.84
N VAL A 118 0.18 -0.51 -7.65
CA VAL A 118 -0.47 -1.38 -6.65
C VAL A 118 -1.82 -0.80 -6.22
N LEU A 119 -1.88 0.49 -5.89
CA LEU A 119 -3.14 1.13 -5.48
C LEU A 119 -4.22 1.05 -6.56
N GLN A 120 -3.84 1.19 -7.83
CA GLN A 120 -4.76 1.08 -8.96
C GLN A 120 -5.27 -0.36 -9.13
N LYS A 121 -4.39 -1.37 -9.12
CA LYS A 121 -4.82 -2.79 -9.15
C LYS A 121 -5.73 -3.15 -7.97
N MET A 122 -5.45 -2.60 -6.79
CA MET A 122 -6.31 -2.79 -5.63
C MET A 122 -7.66 -2.09 -5.79
N LYS A 123 -7.70 -0.91 -6.43
CA LYS A 123 -8.94 -0.17 -6.72
C LYS A 123 -9.83 -0.96 -7.66
N ASP A 124 -9.22 -1.61 -8.64
CA ASP A 124 -9.89 -2.46 -9.63
C ASP A 124 -10.19 -3.87 -9.09
N LYS A 125 -10.00 -4.08 -7.78
CA LYS A 125 -10.27 -5.34 -7.04
C LYS A 125 -9.49 -6.56 -7.53
N GLU A 126 -8.42 -6.37 -8.30
CA GLU A 126 -7.64 -7.48 -8.85
C GLU A 126 -6.99 -8.36 -7.76
N HIS A 127 -6.64 -7.76 -6.63
CA HIS A 127 -6.13 -8.44 -5.42
C HIS A 127 -7.10 -9.47 -4.83
N LEU A 128 -8.36 -9.50 -5.25
CA LEU A 128 -9.34 -10.49 -4.82
C LEU A 128 -9.26 -11.81 -5.62
N THR A 129 -8.44 -11.86 -6.66
CA THR A 129 -8.15 -13.08 -7.43
C THR A 129 -6.73 -13.55 -7.12
N GLN A 130 -6.48 -14.86 -7.19
CA GLN A 130 -5.12 -15.39 -6.96
C GLN A 130 -4.09 -14.76 -7.90
N LYS A 131 -4.40 -14.68 -9.20
CA LYS A 131 -3.52 -14.10 -10.21
C LYS A 131 -3.20 -12.63 -9.91
N GLY A 132 -4.22 -11.80 -9.69
CA GLY A 132 -4.02 -10.38 -9.40
C GLY A 132 -3.29 -10.15 -8.08
N PHE A 133 -3.54 -10.98 -7.05
CA PHE A 133 -2.78 -10.93 -5.81
C PHE A 133 -1.30 -11.23 -6.03
N LEU A 134 -0.97 -12.28 -6.79
CA LEU A 134 0.43 -12.64 -7.13
C LEU A 134 1.14 -11.52 -7.89
N GLU A 135 0.47 -10.89 -8.86
CA GLU A 135 1.03 -9.76 -9.59
C GLU A 135 1.35 -8.57 -8.66
N ILE A 136 0.45 -8.26 -7.72
CA ILE A 136 0.68 -7.20 -6.74
C ILE A 136 1.78 -7.58 -5.75
N LEU A 137 1.84 -8.85 -5.35
CA LEU A 137 2.87 -9.41 -4.49
C LEU A 137 4.26 -9.23 -5.11
N ASP A 138 4.40 -9.54 -6.40
CA ASP A 138 5.66 -9.37 -7.13
C ASP A 138 6.10 -7.91 -7.16
N ILE A 139 5.18 -6.99 -7.44
CA ILE A 139 5.46 -5.56 -7.39
C ILE A 139 5.91 -5.17 -5.98
N ALA A 140 5.17 -5.56 -4.95
CA ALA A 140 5.50 -5.26 -3.56
C ALA A 140 6.89 -5.78 -3.16
N PHE A 141 7.26 -7.00 -3.54
CA PHE A 141 8.59 -7.55 -3.24
C PHE A 141 9.71 -6.90 -4.06
N SER A 142 9.42 -6.32 -5.22
CA SER A 142 10.38 -5.51 -5.98
C SER A 142 10.62 -4.10 -5.41
N MET A 143 9.78 -3.66 -4.46
CA MET A 143 9.91 -2.37 -3.78
C MET A 143 10.84 -2.48 -2.56
N ASN A 144 11.48 -1.35 -2.20
CA ASN A 144 12.24 -1.14 -0.96
C ASN A 144 13.25 -2.26 -0.62
N ALA A 145 14.50 -2.08 -1.07
CA ALA A 145 15.59 -3.05 -0.86
C ALA A 145 15.21 -4.49 -1.26
N GLN A 146 14.42 -4.66 -2.34
CA GLN A 146 13.93 -5.95 -2.84
C GLN A 146 13.23 -6.79 -1.74
N GLY A 147 12.50 -6.13 -0.85
CA GLY A 147 11.77 -6.81 0.22
C GLY A 147 12.64 -7.48 1.29
N LYS A 148 13.96 -7.22 1.33
CA LYS A 148 14.90 -7.85 2.29
C LYS A 148 14.50 -7.70 3.77
N GLN A 149 13.79 -6.61 4.10
CA GLN A 149 13.35 -6.30 5.46
C GLN A 149 11.91 -6.77 5.75
N ARG A 150 11.31 -7.56 4.86
CA ARG A 150 9.93 -8.04 5.04
C ARG A 150 9.88 -9.14 6.11
N LYS A 151 8.88 -9.05 6.98
CA LYS A 151 8.61 -10.04 8.04
C LYS A 151 8.39 -11.45 7.50
N PHE A 152 7.76 -11.58 6.33
CA PHE A 152 7.44 -12.85 5.70
C PHE A 152 8.22 -13.00 4.41
N LYS A 153 8.91 -14.13 4.25
CA LYS A 153 9.58 -14.51 3.00
C LYS A 153 8.56 -14.78 1.90
N LYS A 154 8.93 -14.54 0.65
CA LYS A 154 8.01 -14.68 -0.49
C LYS A 154 7.53 -16.11 -0.65
N GLU A 155 8.44 -17.07 -0.48
CA GLU A 155 8.20 -18.50 -0.62
C GLU A 155 7.11 -18.96 0.37
N PHE A 156 7.22 -18.54 1.63
CA PHE A 156 6.22 -18.85 2.65
C PHE A 156 4.84 -18.25 2.32
N VAL A 157 4.80 -17.04 1.76
CA VAL A 157 3.54 -16.42 1.33
C VAL A 157 2.91 -17.24 0.23
N LEU A 158 3.69 -17.63 -0.79
CA LEU A 158 3.22 -18.43 -1.93
C LEU A 158 2.65 -19.79 -1.50
N GLU A 159 3.37 -20.50 -0.63
CA GLU A 159 2.94 -21.80 -0.08
C GLU A 159 1.60 -21.71 0.67
N THR A 160 1.33 -20.57 1.29
CA THR A 160 0.13 -20.37 2.11
C THR A 160 -0.99 -19.60 1.41
N LEU A 161 -0.75 -19.13 0.18
CA LEU A 161 -1.71 -18.32 -0.58
C LEU A 161 -2.80 -19.14 -1.26
N SER A 162 -2.48 -20.36 -1.73
CA SER A 162 -3.41 -21.22 -2.47
C SER A 162 -4.70 -21.48 -1.69
N GLU A 163 -4.60 -21.75 -0.38
CA GLU A 163 -5.74 -21.98 0.50
C GLU A 163 -6.70 -20.79 0.61
N GLN A 164 -6.21 -19.56 0.43
CA GLN A 164 -7.04 -18.36 0.45
C GLN A 164 -7.95 -18.25 -0.78
N PHE A 165 -7.52 -18.79 -1.92
CA PHE A 165 -8.24 -18.72 -3.19
C PHE A 165 -8.83 -20.07 -3.62
N ALA A 166 -8.68 -21.13 -2.82
CA ALA A 166 -9.18 -22.48 -3.11
C ALA A 166 -10.70 -22.55 -3.34
N SER A 167 -11.49 -21.59 -2.85
CA SER A 167 -12.93 -21.51 -3.10
C SER A 167 -13.29 -20.92 -4.47
N GLU A 168 -12.38 -20.19 -5.13
CA GLU A 168 -12.61 -19.68 -6.49
C GLU A 168 -12.62 -20.83 -7.52
N GLU A 169 -11.73 -21.82 -7.37
CA GLU A 169 -11.67 -23.00 -8.25
C GLU A 169 -12.93 -23.86 -8.18
N SER A 170 -13.58 -23.94 -7.02
CA SER A 170 -14.81 -24.75 -6.84
C SER A 170 -16.07 -24.08 -7.44
N SER A 171 -16.04 -22.75 -7.62
CA SER A 171 -17.20 -21.98 -8.07
C SER A 171 -17.34 -21.93 -9.61
N GLU A 172 -16.26 -22.17 -10.37
CA GLU A 172 -16.32 -22.23 -11.84
C GLU A 172 -16.99 -23.50 -12.38
N THR A 173 -16.92 -24.62 -11.65
CA THR A 173 -17.49 -25.91 -12.07
C THR A 173 -19.02 -25.92 -12.08
N THR A 174 -19.67 -25.01 -11.34
CA THR A 174 -21.15 -24.93 -11.29
C THR A 174 -21.75 -24.17 -12.48
N ARG A 175 -20.94 -23.45 -13.29
CA ARG A 175 -21.43 -22.70 -14.47
C ARG A 175 -21.37 -23.45 -15.79
N ARG A 176 -20.84 -24.69 -15.82
CA ARG A 176 -20.83 -25.55 -17.01
C ARG A 176 -21.82 -26.70 -16.84
N ALA A 177 -23.11 -26.40 -16.87
CA ALA A 177 -24.12 -27.42 -17.17
C ALA A 177 -24.10 -27.67 -18.69
N PRO A 178 -24.14 -28.93 -19.18
CA PRO A 178 -24.21 -29.21 -20.60
C PRO A 178 -25.56 -28.74 -21.15
N SER A 179 -25.54 -27.98 -22.25
CA SER A 179 -26.74 -27.71 -23.04
C SER A 179 -27.32 -29.05 -23.50
N GLN A 180 -28.49 -29.39 -23.01
CA GLN A 180 -29.22 -30.56 -23.49
C GLN A 180 -29.57 -30.32 -24.97
N THR A 181 -29.11 -31.23 -25.82
CA THR A 181 -29.52 -31.36 -27.20
C THR A 181 -30.99 -31.79 -27.23
N GLU A 182 -31.91 -30.88 -27.58
CA GLU A 182 -33.25 -31.27 -27.98
C GLU A 182 -33.21 -31.78 -29.42
N LYS A 183 -33.48 -33.08 -29.57
CA LYS A 183 -33.88 -33.72 -30.82
C LYS A 183 -35.32 -33.32 -31.13
N ILE A 184 -35.58 -32.79 -32.32
CA ILE A 184 -36.66 -33.22 -33.24
C ILE A 184 -36.13 -33.09 -34.66
#